data_AF-A0A3B9PXE9-F1
#
_entry.id   AF-A0A3B9PXE9-F1
#
_cell.length_a   1.000
_cell.length_b   1.000
_cell.length_c   1.000
_cell.angle_alpha   90.00
_cell.angle_beta   90.00
_cell.angle_gamma   90.00
#
_symmetry.space_group_name_H-M   'P 1'
#
loop_
_entity.id
_entity.type
_entity.pdbx_description
1 polymer ?
#
loop_
_entity_poly.entity_id
_entity_poly.type
_entity_poly.pdbx_seq_one_letter_code
_entity_poly.pdbx_strand_id
1 'polypeptide(L)'
;DVYKRQVTKLPVTGLVNNTHMLRETSMEDIEKGFELCSELSKRLNIQVVYNCYPESLFDNREREIRALSLSSVPFPMKLYRIIFL
;
A
#
# COMPACT_ATOMS: atom_id res chain seq x y z
N ASP A 1 2.98 -17.67 6.47
CA ASP A 1 1.94 -16.88 7.17
C ASP A 1 1.26 -17.51 8.37
N VAL A 2 1.00 -18.81 8.42
CA VAL A 2 0.31 -19.46 9.57
C VAL A 2 1.02 -19.23 10.91
N TYR A 3 2.36 -19.19 10.92
CA TYR A 3 3.19 -19.09 12.14
C TYR A 3 3.09 -17.75 12.89
N LYS A 4 2.93 -16.61 12.19
CA LYS A 4 2.91 -15.27 12.83
C LYS A 4 1.59 -14.98 13.56
N ARG A 5 0.45 -15.47 13.05
CA ARG A 5 -0.87 -15.32 13.69
C ARG A 5 -0.91 -15.98 15.08
N GLN A 6 -0.16 -17.07 15.27
CA GLN A 6 -0.13 -17.80 16.54
C GLN A 6 0.57 -17.03 17.67
N VAL A 7 1.52 -16.14 17.34
CA VAL A 7 2.33 -15.44 18.34
C VAL A 7 1.59 -14.25 18.94
N THR A 8 0.95 -13.42 18.10
CA THR A 8 0.25 -12.21 18.57
C THR A 8 -1.22 -12.46 18.91
N LYS A 9 -1.82 -13.54 18.39
CA LYS A 9 -3.27 -13.84 18.45
C LYS A 9 -4.18 -12.75 17.89
N LEU A 10 -3.61 -11.75 17.19
CA LEU A 10 -4.40 -10.68 16.59
C LEU A 10 -4.93 -11.12 15.22
N PRO A 11 -6.22 -10.89 14.91
CA PRO A 11 -6.75 -11.15 13.59
C PRO A 11 -6.11 -10.21 12.57
N VAL A 12 -5.73 -10.76 11.42
CA VAL A 12 -5.32 -9.95 10.26
C VAL A 12 -6.58 -9.66 9.46
N THR A 13 -7.01 -8.40 9.44
CA THR A 13 -8.29 -7.96 8.86
C THR A 13 -8.17 -7.41 7.44
N GLY A 14 -6.95 -7.10 7.00
CA GLY A 14 -6.71 -6.48 5.71
C GLY A 14 -5.23 -6.37 5.38
N LEU A 15 -4.94 -6.17 4.10
CA LEU A 15 -3.62 -5.82 3.59
C LEU A 15 -3.57 -4.33 3.30
N VAL A 16 -2.42 -3.72 3.56
CA VAL A 16 -2.10 -2.35 3.16
C VAL A 16 -0.93 -2.43 2.19
N ASN A 17 -1.12 -2.01 0.95
CA ASN A 17 -0.01 -1.83 0.03
C ASN A 17 0.68 -0.50 0.36
N ASN A 18 1.78 -0.57 1.09
CA ASN A 18 2.63 0.57 1.40
C ASN A 18 3.95 0.46 0.64
N THR A 19 3.89 0.35 -0.69
CA THR A 19 5.11 0.35 -1.50
C THR A 19 5.66 1.76 -1.52
N HIS A 20 6.71 1.97 -0.74
CA HIS A 20 7.26 3.29 -0.48
C HIS A 20 8.78 3.27 -0.46
N MET A 21 9.40 3.98 -1.41
CA MET A 21 10.85 4.21 -1.49
C MET A 21 11.17 5.65 -1.07
N LEU A 22 10.55 6.12 0.02
CA LEU A 22 10.62 7.52 0.44
C LEU A 22 10.28 8.46 -0.73
N ARG A 23 11.23 9.32 -1.11
CA ARG A 23 11.05 10.31 -2.19
C ARG A 23 11.29 9.76 -3.59
N GLU A 24 11.73 8.52 -3.71
CA GLU A 24 12.07 7.88 -4.98
C GLU A 24 10.95 6.98 -5.50
N THR A 25 9.78 7.01 -4.84
CA THR A 25 8.63 6.20 -5.24
C THR A 25 8.09 6.68 -6.60
N SER A 26 8.17 5.81 -7.62
CA SER A 26 7.57 6.01 -8.93
C SER A 26 6.19 5.34 -9.04
N MET A 27 5.44 5.64 -10.10
CA MET A 27 4.18 4.92 -10.39
C MET A 27 4.42 3.43 -10.64
N GLU A 28 5.52 3.06 -11.30
CA GLU A 28 5.87 1.67 -11.58
C GLU A 28 6.11 0.88 -10.29
N ASP A 29 6.75 1.49 -9.28
CA ASP A 29 6.94 0.86 -7.97
C ASP A 29 5.59 0.55 -7.32
N ILE A 30 4.65 1.49 -7.38
CA ILE A 30 3.33 1.32 -6.78
C ILE A 30 2.52 0.25 -7.49
N GLU A 31 2.58 0.19 -8.83
CA GLU A 31 1.93 -0.85 -9.62
C GLU A 31 2.46 -2.25 -9.26
N LYS A 32 3.79 -2.42 -9.20
CA LYS A 32 4.42 -3.68 -8.76
C LYS A 32 4.00 -4.06 -7.33
N GLY A 33 3.95 -3.07 -6.44
CA GLY A 33 3.46 -3.24 -5.09
C GLY A 33 2.01 -3.74 -5.03
N PHE A 34 1.15 -3.13 -5.86
CA PHE A 34 -0.27 -3.46 -5.90
C PHE A 34 -0.50 -4.84 -6.50
N GLU A 35 0.26 -5.21 -7.52
CA GLU A 35 0.26 -6.57 -8.10
C GLU A 35 0.61 -7.61 -7.03
N LEU A 36 1.71 -7.41 -6.28
CA LEU A 36 2.11 -8.28 -5.19
C LEU A 36 1.02 -8.40 -4.11
N CYS A 37 0.45 -7.28 -3.66
CA CYS A 37 -0.62 -7.30 -2.67
C CYS A 37 -1.90 -7.98 -3.20
N SER A 38 -2.22 -7.82 -4.48
CA SER A 38 -3.36 -8.47 -5.13
C SER A 38 -3.19 -9.99 -5.20
N GLU A 39 -1.99 -10.47 -5.51
CA GLU A 39 -1.68 -11.91 -5.47
C GLU A 39 -1.79 -12.48 -4.05
N LEU A 40 -1.21 -11.77 -3.06
CA LEU A 40 -1.30 -12.17 -1.66
C LEU A 40 -2.74 -12.18 -1.16
N SER A 41 -3.54 -11.19 -1.57
CA SER A 41 -4.96 -11.11 -1.22
C SER A 41 -5.72 -12.36 -1.66
N LYS A 42 -5.52 -12.80 -2.90
CA LYS A 42 -6.13 -14.02 -3.45
C LYS A 42 -5.66 -15.27 -2.70
N ARG A 43 -4.37 -15.39 -2.43
CA ARG A 43 -3.78 -16.58 -1.76
C ARG A 43 -4.20 -16.71 -0.30
N LEU A 44 -4.31 -15.58 0.41
CA LEU A 44 -4.60 -15.55 1.84
C LEU A 44 -6.09 -15.36 2.15
N ASN A 45 -6.90 -15.04 1.12
CA ASN A 45 -8.29 -14.63 1.25
C ASN A 45 -8.45 -13.44 2.24
N ILE A 46 -7.61 -12.42 2.06
CA ILE A 46 -7.60 -11.19 2.87
C ILE A 46 -7.65 -10.01 1.90
N GLN A 47 -8.59 -9.08 2.05
CA GLN A 47 -8.73 -7.97 1.12
C GLN A 47 -7.57 -6.95 1.24
N VAL A 48 -7.18 -6.34 0.12
CA VAL A 48 -6.37 -5.12 0.13
C VAL A 48 -7.31 -3.96 0.48
N VAL A 49 -7.08 -3.31 1.62
CA VAL A 49 -7.96 -2.24 2.13
C VAL A 49 -7.47 -0.88 1.65
N TYR A 50 -6.16 -0.67 1.71
CA TYR A 50 -5.54 0.60 1.36
C TYR A 50 -4.41 0.38 0.37
N ASN A 51 -4.32 1.31 -0.57
CA ASN A 51 -3.19 1.46 -1.45
C ASN A 51 -2.57 2.83 -1.18
N CYS A 52 -1.36 2.86 -0.67
CA CYS A 52 -0.72 4.08 -0.19
C CYS A 52 0.13 4.74 -1.27
N TYR A 53 0.13 6.07 -1.29
CA TYR A 53 0.82 6.89 -2.29
C TYR A 53 1.48 8.08 -1.63
N PRO A 54 2.65 8.57 -2.09
CA PRO A 54 3.09 9.91 -1.73
C PRO A 54 2.05 10.94 -2.18
N GLU A 55 1.62 11.86 -1.30
CA GLU A 55 0.63 12.89 -1.64
C GLU A 55 1.05 13.70 -2.88
N SER A 56 2.33 14.02 -3.00
CA SER A 56 2.89 14.73 -4.18
C SER A 56 2.74 13.97 -5.50
N LEU A 57 2.64 12.65 -5.46
CA LEU A 57 2.41 11.83 -6.65
C LEU A 57 0.91 11.72 -6.94
N PHE A 58 0.08 11.68 -5.89
CA PHE A 58 -1.37 11.60 -5.99
C PHE A 58 -1.97 12.77 -6.77
N ASP A 59 -1.57 14.00 -6.44
CA ASP A 59 -2.10 15.21 -7.07
C ASP A 59 -1.88 15.24 -8.60
N ASN A 60 -0.78 14.66 -9.06
CA ASN A 60 -0.41 14.64 -10.48
C ASN A 60 -0.99 13.45 -11.25
N ARG A 61 -1.41 12.38 -10.55
CA ARG A 61 -1.76 11.08 -11.14
C ARG A 61 -3.06 10.49 -10.58
N GLU A 62 -3.93 11.34 -10.02
CA GLU A 62 -5.14 10.92 -9.31
C GLU A 62 -6.00 9.93 -10.11
N ARG A 63 -6.21 10.19 -11.41
CA ARG A 63 -7.01 9.30 -12.27
C ARG A 63 -6.41 7.90 -12.39
N GLU A 64 -5.11 7.79 -12.67
CA GLU A 64 -4.39 6.51 -12.75
C GLU A 64 -4.45 5.76 -11.42
N ILE A 65 -4.23 6.49 -10.32
CA ILE A 65 -4.21 5.93 -8.96
C ILE A 65 -5.59 5.39 -8.56
N ARG A 66 -6.65 6.13 -8.85
CA ARG A 66 -8.03 5.69 -8.60
C ARG A 66 -8.39 4.47 -9.45
N ALA A 67 -7.92 4.42 -10.70
CA ALA A 67 -8.13 3.27 -11.58
C ALA A 67 -7.39 2.02 -11.08
N LEU A 68 -6.15 2.17 -10.60
CA LEU A 68 -5.40 1.07 -9.99
C LEU A 68 -6.06 0.58 -8.70
N SER A 69 -6.63 1.50 -7.93
CA SER A 69 -7.23 1.22 -6.62
C SER A 69 -8.73 0.90 -6.67
N LEU A 70 -9.30 0.40 -7.77
CA LEU A 70 -10.76 0.14 -7.83
C LEU A 70 -11.28 -0.80 -6.72
N SER A 71 -10.44 -1.71 -6.23
CA SER A 71 -10.75 -2.67 -5.17
C SER A 71 -10.27 -2.24 -3.78
N SER A 72 -9.70 -1.05 -3.62
CA SER A 72 -9.14 -0.56 -2.35
C SER A 72 -9.33 0.95 -2.20
N VAL A 73 -9.03 1.50 -1.02
CA VAL A 73 -9.08 2.95 -0.82
C VAL A 73 -7.71 3.54 -1.15
N PRO A 74 -7.59 4.44 -2.14
CA PRO A 74 -6.35 5.16 -2.34
C PRO A 74 -6.08 6.10 -1.15
N PHE A 75 -4.87 6.02 -0.60
CA PHE A 75 -4.48 6.73 0.61
C PHE A 75 -3.23 7.60 0.36
N PRO A 76 -3.40 8.91 0.09
CA PRO A 76 -2.27 9.83 -0.05
C PRO A 76 -1.61 10.08 1.32
N MET A 77 -0.29 9.94 1.37
CA MET A 77 0.53 10.08 2.58
C MET A 77 1.38 11.34 2.51
N LYS A 78 1.33 12.13 3.59
CA LYS A 78 2.27 13.20 3.85
C LYS A 78 3.57 12.64 4.41
N LEU A 79 4.68 12.93 3.75
CA LEU A 79 6.00 12.45 4.12
C LEU A 79 6.79 13.56 4.79
N TYR A 80 7.08 13.37 6.08
CA TYR A 80 7.85 14.32 6.88
C TYR A 80 9.29 13.84 7.05
N ARG A 81 10.24 14.77 6.92
CA ARG A 81 11.64 14.52 7.25
C ARG A 81 11.90 15.00 8.68
N ILE A 82 12.23 14.07 9.58
CA ILE A 82 12.79 14.44 10.89
C ILE A 82 14.27 14.73 10.66
N ILE A 83 14.69 15.97 10.92
CA ILE A 83 16.09 16.39 10.86
C ILE A 83 16.55 16.50 12.31
N PHE A 84 17.49 15.64 12.72
CA PHE A 84 18.21 15.84 13.97
C PHE A 84 19.29 16.89 13.70
N LEU A 85 19.17 18.05 14.34
CA LEU A 85 20.18 19.12 14.36
C LEU A 85 21.25 18.80 15.39
#